data_AF-A0A239AA84-F1
#
_entry.id   AF-A0A239AA84-F1
#
_cell.length_a   1.000
_cell.length_b   1.000
_cell.length_c   1.000
_cell.angle_alpha   90.00
_cell.angle_beta   90.00
_cell.angle_gamma   90.00
#
_symmetry.space_group_name_H-M   'P 1'
#
loop_
_entity.id
_entity.type
_entity.pdbx_description
1 polymer ?
#
loop_
_entity_poly.entity_id
_entity_poly.type
_entity_poly.pdbx_seq_one_letter_code
_entity_poly.pdbx_strand_id
1 'polypeptide(L)'
;MTATAVRPEQDSPAPRPRGRGLRAALLALIAVALVALGGGLAVGLGIGQAPRPTADSVDAGFSRDMAVHHRQGVEMANLALERSTDPEVRRLAFDISSTQTNQAGQMEGWLSLWGLPRSGGEHMAWMGGGHTGHDTSSMDGALMPGMATEAELADLRSLSGTAFDVEFLRLMIRHHQGGFDMAQYAAQHAAEPAVRTLARSIADTQTAEVTTMVDMLTARGGTPLPAP
;
A
#
# COMPACT_ATOMS: atom_id res chain seq x y z
N MET A 1 -91.34 -61.02 -13.89
CA MET A 1 -90.62 -59.81 -13.40
C MET A 1 -89.21 -60.24 -13.05
N THR A 2 -88.25 -60.00 -13.94
CA THR A 2 -86.84 -60.33 -13.76
C THR A 2 -86.04 -59.06 -14.06
N ALA A 3 -85.28 -58.61 -13.07
CA ALA A 3 -84.53 -57.36 -13.07
C ALA A 3 -83.20 -57.51 -13.82
N THR A 4 -82.92 -56.61 -14.77
CA THR A 4 -81.60 -56.45 -15.37
C THR A 4 -80.93 -55.26 -14.72
N ALA A 5 -80.00 -55.52 -13.81
CA ALA A 5 -79.16 -54.49 -13.20
C ALA A 5 -78.01 -54.13 -14.16
N VAL A 6 -77.97 -52.88 -14.62
CA VAL A 6 -76.82 -52.32 -15.34
C VAL A 6 -75.79 -51.90 -14.31
N ARG A 7 -74.58 -52.48 -14.39
CA ARG A 7 -73.43 -52.18 -13.53
C ARG A 7 -72.65 -51.01 -14.14
N PRO A 8 -72.24 -49.97 -13.38
CA PRO A 8 -71.44 -48.89 -13.93
C PRO A 8 -70.00 -49.38 -14.20
N GLU A 9 -69.47 -49.01 -15.37
CA GLU A 9 -68.05 -49.17 -15.70
C GLU A 9 -67.22 -48.29 -14.76
N GLN A 10 -66.21 -48.87 -14.11
CA GLN A 10 -65.23 -48.12 -13.35
C GLN A 10 -64.07 -47.78 -14.27
N ASP A 11 -63.93 -46.48 -14.59
CA ASP A 11 -62.80 -45.94 -15.30
C ASP A 11 -61.52 -46.09 -14.46
N SER A 12 -60.56 -46.88 -14.93
CA SER A 12 -59.25 -47.01 -14.29
C SER A 12 -58.37 -45.82 -14.67
N PRO A 13 -57.74 -45.11 -13.72
CA PRO A 13 -56.89 -43.97 -14.05
C PRO A 13 -55.62 -44.43 -14.79
N ALA A 14 -55.33 -43.77 -15.92
CA ALA A 14 -54.13 -44.01 -16.72
C ALA A 14 -52.84 -43.80 -15.88
N PRO A 15 -51.80 -44.64 -16.08
CA PRO A 15 -50.54 -44.51 -15.34
C PRO A 15 -49.81 -43.22 -15.72
N ARG A 16 -49.57 -42.35 -14.72
CA ARG A 16 -48.78 -41.13 -14.91
C ARG A 16 -47.32 -41.48 -15.25
N PRO A 17 -46.69 -40.83 -16.26
CA PRO A 17 -45.33 -41.14 -16.68
C PRO A 17 -44.29 -40.70 -15.64
N ARG A 18 -43.77 -41.64 -14.85
CA ARG A 18 -42.80 -41.40 -13.76
C ARG A 18 -41.36 -41.10 -14.22
N GLY A 19 -41.05 -41.11 -15.53
CA GLY A 19 -39.67 -41.11 -16.04
C GLY A 19 -39.08 -39.76 -16.50
N ARG A 20 -39.90 -38.73 -16.78
CA ARG A 20 -39.41 -37.45 -17.32
C ARG A 20 -38.79 -36.53 -16.25
N GLY A 21 -39.36 -36.51 -15.04
CA GLY A 21 -38.85 -35.70 -13.93
C GLY A 21 -37.47 -36.14 -13.43
N LEU A 22 -37.22 -37.46 -13.39
CA LEU A 22 -35.95 -38.01 -12.91
C LEU A 22 -34.78 -37.69 -13.86
N ARG A 23 -35.02 -37.74 -15.18
CA ARG A 23 -34.02 -37.40 -16.20
C ARG A 23 -33.67 -35.92 -16.19
N ALA A 24 -34.68 -35.05 -16.06
CA ALA A 24 -34.46 -33.61 -15.95
C ALA A 24 -33.69 -33.25 -14.66
N ALA A 25 -34.03 -33.88 -13.53
CA ALA A 25 -33.32 -33.69 -12.27
C ALA A 25 -31.86 -34.17 -12.35
N LEU A 26 -31.60 -35.31 -13.01
CA LEU A 26 -30.25 -35.83 -13.19
C LEU A 26 -29.39 -34.93 -14.09
N LEU A 27 -29.96 -34.42 -15.19
CA LEU A 27 -29.27 -33.47 -16.07
C LEU A 27 -28.96 -32.14 -15.37
N ALA A 28 -29.88 -31.65 -14.53
CA ALA A 28 -29.65 -30.45 -13.73
C ALA A 28 -28.52 -30.66 -12.70
N LEU A 29 -28.47 -31.81 -12.04
CA LEU A 29 -27.38 -32.14 -11.10
C LEU A 29 -26.02 -32.24 -11.80
N ILE A 30 -25.96 -32.85 -12.99
CA ILE A 30 -24.73 -32.93 -13.78
C ILE A 30 -24.28 -31.53 -14.20
N ALA A 31 -25.20 -30.67 -14.64
CA ALA A 31 -24.88 -29.30 -15.01
C ALA A 31 -24.32 -28.50 -13.82
N VAL A 32 -24.93 -28.60 -12.64
CA VAL A 32 -24.44 -27.96 -11.41
C VAL A 32 -23.06 -28.49 -11.02
N ALA A 33 -22.84 -29.80 -11.09
CA ALA A 33 -21.54 -30.41 -10.79
C ALA A 33 -20.46 -29.95 -11.79
N LEU A 34 -20.78 -29.81 -13.08
CA LEU A 34 -19.85 -29.30 -14.09
C LEU A 34 -19.53 -27.81 -13.91
N VAL A 35 -20.51 -26.98 -13.52
CA VAL A 35 -20.25 -25.57 -13.19
C VAL A 35 -19.40 -25.45 -11.92
N ALA A 36 -19.68 -26.24 -10.90
CA ALA A 36 -18.88 -26.26 -9.66
C ALA A 36 -17.45 -26.77 -9.92
N LEU A 37 -17.29 -27.82 -10.73
CA LEU A 37 -15.98 -28.36 -11.09
C LEU A 37 -15.21 -27.42 -12.02
N GLY A 38 -15.88 -26.81 -13.00
CA GLY A 38 -15.29 -25.82 -13.89
C GLY A 38 -14.89 -24.53 -13.16
N GLY A 39 -15.71 -24.05 -12.24
CA GLY A 39 -15.40 -22.92 -11.37
C GLY A 39 -14.25 -23.21 -10.41
N GLY A 40 -14.26 -24.39 -9.76
CA GLY A 40 -13.17 -24.83 -8.88
C GLY A 40 -11.85 -25.02 -9.63
N LEU A 41 -11.90 -25.56 -10.85
CA LEU A 41 -10.73 -25.69 -11.72
C LEU A 41 -10.22 -24.32 -12.21
N ALA A 42 -11.11 -23.40 -12.60
CA ALA A 42 -10.72 -22.05 -13.01
C ALA A 42 -10.04 -21.27 -11.87
N VAL A 43 -10.54 -21.40 -10.64
CA VAL A 43 -9.90 -20.84 -9.43
C VAL A 43 -8.57 -21.52 -9.14
N GLY A 44 -8.50 -22.85 -9.20
CA GLY A 44 -7.26 -23.61 -8.98
C GLY A 44 -6.17 -23.33 -10.04
N LEU A 45 -6.57 -22.98 -11.26
CA LEU A 45 -5.69 -22.59 -12.36
C LEU A 45 -5.42 -21.08 -12.43
N GLY A 46 -6.02 -20.27 -11.55
CA GLY A 46 -5.81 -18.82 -11.52
C GLY A 46 -6.35 -18.07 -12.74
N ILE A 47 -7.30 -18.65 -13.49
CA ILE A 47 -7.87 -18.04 -14.69
C ILE A 47 -8.65 -16.77 -14.29
N GLY A 48 -8.22 -15.61 -14.78
CA GLY A 48 -8.84 -14.31 -14.50
C GLY A 48 -8.26 -13.55 -13.29
N GLN A 49 -7.22 -14.08 -12.63
CA GLN A 49 -6.48 -13.33 -11.61
C GLN A 49 -5.49 -12.37 -12.29
N ALA A 50 -5.43 -11.11 -11.84
CA ALA A 50 -4.36 -10.21 -12.24
C ALA A 50 -3.00 -10.78 -11.79
N PRO A 51 -1.93 -10.66 -12.60
CA PRO A 51 -0.59 -11.04 -12.18
C PRO A 51 -0.22 -10.31 -10.89
N ARG A 52 0.31 -11.05 -9.90
CA ARG A 52 0.83 -10.43 -8.68
C ARG A 52 2.13 -9.69 -8.99
N PRO A 53 2.41 -8.56 -8.30
CA PRO A 53 3.70 -7.89 -8.41
C PRO A 53 4.87 -8.85 -8.16
N THR A 54 5.92 -8.71 -8.97
CA THR A 54 7.18 -9.44 -8.79
C THR A 54 8.09 -8.71 -7.81
N ALA A 55 9.13 -9.39 -7.32
CA ALA A 55 10.03 -8.80 -6.32
C ALA A 55 10.79 -7.56 -6.82
N ASP A 56 11.04 -7.49 -8.13
CA ASP A 56 11.75 -6.43 -8.85
C ASP A 56 10.81 -5.37 -9.45
N SER A 57 9.49 -5.47 -9.22
CA SER A 57 8.54 -4.48 -9.73
C SER A 57 8.63 -3.15 -8.98
N VAL A 58 8.19 -2.07 -9.63
CA VAL A 58 8.03 -0.75 -9.01
C VAL A 58 7.14 -0.84 -7.77
N ASP A 59 6.07 -1.63 -7.81
CA ASP A 59 5.14 -1.80 -6.68
C ASP A 59 5.85 -2.34 -5.44
N ALA A 60 6.68 -3.38 -5.62
CA ALA A 60 7.40 -4.01 -4.53
C ALA A 60 8.59 -3.17 -4.06
N GLY A 61 9.34 -2.59 -4.99
CA GLY A 61 10.48 -1.72 -4.68
C GLY A 61 10.05 -0.46 -3.92
N PHE A 62 9.09 0.30 -4.46
CA PHE A 62 8.54 1.48 -3.80
C PHE A 62 7.99 1.14 -2.42
N SER A 63 7.20 0.07 -2.29
CA SER A 63 6.60 -0.30 -1.00
C SER A 63 7.65 -0.63 0.06
N ARG A 64 8.77 -1.27 -0.31
CA ARG A 64 9.87 -1.55 0.64
C ARG A 64 10.60 -0.28 1.04
N ASP A 65 11.03 0.46 0.04
CA ASP A 65 11.90 1.61 0.22
C ASP A 65 11.15 2.77 0.90
N MET A 66 9.95 3.11 0.44
CA MET A 66 9.15 4.16 1.07
C MET A 66 8.70 3.76 2.48
N ALA A 67 8.48 2.48 2.79
CA ALA A 67 8.22 2.06 4.17
C ALA A 67 9.44 2.27 5.08
N VAL A 68 10.66 2.02 4.59
CA VAL A 68 11.89 2.34 5.32
C VAL A 68 12.06 3.84 5.49
N HIS A 69 11.83 4.60 4.42
CA HIS A 69 11.93 6.05 4.42
C HIS A 69 10.98 6.68 5.43
N HIS A 70 9.71 6.27 5.43
CA HIS A 70 8.71 6.72 6.40
C HIS A 70 9.01 6.33 7.85
N ARG A 71 9.63 5.17 8.10
CA ARG A 71 10.02 4.80 9.48
C ARG A 71 11.01 5.80 10.08
N GLN A 72 11.93 6.37 9.28
CA GLN A 72 12.83 7.42 9.77
C GLN A 72 12.08 8.76 10.00
N GLY A 73 11.13 9.11 9.14
CA GLY A 73 10.29 10.29 9.35
C GLY A 73 9.46 10.18 10.64
N VAL A 74 8.89 9.01 10.92
CA VAL A 74 8.20 8.71 12.18
C VAL A 74 9.15 8.81 13.38
N GLU A 75 10.39 8.32 13.26
CA GLU A 75 11.40 8.45 14.32
C GLU A 75 11.69 9.92 14.66
N MET A 76 12.00 10.74 13.66
CA MET A 76 12.25 12.18 13.85
C MET A 76 11.03 12.90 14.42
N ALA A 77 9.82 12.56 13.95
CA ALA A 77 8.58 13.14 14.47
C ALA A 77 8.34 12.77 15.94
N ASN A 78 8.61 11.52 16.33
CA ASN A 78 8.48 11.11 17.73
C ASN A 78 9.50 11.83 18.64
N LEU A 79 10.73 12.07 18.16
CA LEU A 79 11.68 12.92 18.89
C LEU A 79 11.12 14.33 19.11
N ALA A 80 10.45 14.91 18.11
CA ALA A 80 9.83 16.23 18.24
C ALA A 80 8.65 16.24 19.23
N LEU A 81 7.84 15.17 19.27
CA LEU A 81 6.78 14.99 20.27
C LEU A 81 7.33 14.86 21.69
N GLU A 82 8.54 14.36 21.87
CA GLU A 82 9.20 14.23 23.17
C GLU A 82 9.92 15.52 23.60
N ARG A 83 10.58 16.21 22.67
CA ARG A 83 11.57 17.26 22.99
C ARG A 83 11.10 18.67 22.74
N SER A 84 10.22 18.88 21.76
CA SER A 84 9.74 20.23 21.44
C SER A 84 8.70 20.68 22.45
N THR A 85 8.83 21.93 22.90
CA THR A 85 7.81 22.65 23.69
C THR A 85 6.94 23.55 22.81
N ASP A 86 7.24 23.65 21.51
CA ASP A 86 6.53 24.50 20.57
C ASP A 86 5.24 23.82 20.08
N PRO A 87 4.05 24.40 20.32
CA PRO A 87 2.79 23.76 19.97
C PRO A 87 2.60 23.53 18.46
N GLU A 88 3.20 24.37 17.60
CA GLU A 88 3.10 24.20 16.15
C GLU A 88 3.95 23.01 15.69
N VAL A 89 5.20 22.92 16.18
CA VAL A 89 6.12 21.82 15.87
C VAL A 89 5.56 20.50 16.36
N ARG A 90 5.02 20.46 17.58
CA ARG A 90 4.40 19.25 18.14
C ARG A 90 3.18 18.80 17.35
N ARG A 91 2.36 19.74 16.87
CA ARG A 91 1.18 19.41 16.06
C ARG A 91 1.59 18.81 14.71
N LEU A 92 2.51 19.47 14.01
CA LEU A 92 3.06 18.96 12.76
C LEU A 92 3.67 17.55 12.95
N ALA A 93 4.47 17.36 14.00
CA ALA A 93 5.08 16.08 14.30
C ALA A 93 4.05 14.97 14.56
N PHE A 94 2.95 15.28 15.25
CA PHE A 94 1.86 14.33 15.45
C PHE A 94 1.20 13.92 14.13
N ASP A 95 0.93 14.90 13.25
CA ASP A 95 0.28 14.68 11.96
C ASP A 95 1.18 13.83 11.03
N ILE A 96 2.48 14.15 10.97
CA ILE A 96 3.49 13.38 10.21
C ILE A 96 3.60 11.95 10.75
N SER A 97 3.79 11.79 12.07
CA SER A 97 3.96 10.48 12.71
C SER A 97 2.76 9.57 12.45
N SER A 98 1.54 10.12 12.57
CA SER A 98 0.29 9.39 12.34
C SER A 98 0.15 8.97 10.86
N THR A 99 0.38 9.91 9.95
CA THR A 99 0.21 9.70 8.51
C THR A 99 1.25 8.70 7.98
N GLN A 100 2.53 8.94 8.26
CA GLN A 100 3.60 8.07 7.77
C GLN A 100 3.55 6.67 8.39
N THR A 101 3.14 6.52 9.67
CA THR A 101 2.92 5.20 10.28
C THR A 101 1.84 4.42 9.55
N ASN A 102 0.72 5.07 9.22
CA ASN A 102 -0.37 4.42 8.49
C ASN A 102 0.07 4.00 7.09
N GLN A 103 0.76 4.87 6.37
CA GLN A 103 1.24 4.63 5.01
C GLN A 103 2.30 3.52 4.97
N ALA A 104 3.25 3.51 5.92
CA ALA A 104 4.20 2.41 6.09
C ALA A 104 3.50 1.06 6.33
N GLY A 105 2.48 1.05 7.19
CA GLY A 105 1.67 -0.15 7.44
C GLY A 105 0.93 -0.66 6.21
N GLN A 106 0.40 0.22 5.36
CA GLN A 106 -0.24 -0.16 4.10
C GLN A 106 0.74 -0.85 3.15
N MET A 107 1.91 -0.25 2.95
CA MET A 107 2.95 -0.78 2.07
C MET A 107 3.49 -2.13 2.56
N GLU A 108 3.74 -2.29 3.86
CA GLU A 108 4.13 -3.57 4.45
C GLU A 108 3.03 -4.64 4.36
N GLY A 109 1.77 -4.21 4.49
CA GLY A 109 0.59 -5.05 4.31
C GLY A 109 0.48 -5.58 2.88
N TRP A 110 0.72 -4.74 1.87
CA TRP A 110 0.74 -5.15 0.47
C TRP A 110 1.85 -6.16 0.17
N LEU A 111 3.08 -5.90 0.64
CA LEU A 111 4.19 -6.85 0.50
C LEU A 111 3.83 -8.21 1.10
N SER A 112 3.18 -8.22 2.26
CA SER A 112 2.69 -9.44 2.92
C SER A 112 1.62 -10.15 2.09
N LEU A 113 0.65 -9.40 1.55
CA LEU A 113 -0.42 -9.92 0.69
C LEU A 113 0.12 -10.55 -0.60
N TRP A 114 1.18 -9.98 -1.18
CA TRP A 114 1.84 -10.49 -2.37
C TRP A 114 2.82 -11.64 -2.09
N GLY A 115 3.08 -11.96 -0.81
CA GLY A 115 4.05 -12.97 -0.41
C GLY A 115 5.50 -12.55 -0.65
N LEU A 116 5.77 -11.25 -0.62
CA LEU A 116 7.09 -10.67 -0.88
C LEU A 116 7.78 -10.25 0.43
N PRO A 117 9.13 -10.31 0.50
CA PRO A 117 9.88 -9.84 1.67
C PRO A 117 9.63 -8.34 1.93
N ARG A 118 9.52 -7.95 3.20
CA ARG A 118 9.39 -6.54 3.64
C ARG A 118 10.70 -5.73 3.57
N SER A 119 11.81 -6.43 3.42
CA SER A 119 13.16 -5.85 3.33
C SER A 119 14.02 -6.67 2.38
N GLY A 120 15.16 -6.08 1.98
CA GLY A 120 16.11 -6.68 1.04
C GLY A 120 15.97 -6.13 -0.38
N GLY A 121 16.96 -6.44 -1.20
CA GLY A 121 17.19 -5.76 -2.48
C GLY A 121 18.12 -4.55 -2.31
N GLU A 122 18.63 -4.06 -3.44
CA GLU A 122 19.33 -2.79 -3.50
C GLU A 122 18.31 -1.65 -3.45
N HIS A 123 18.51 -0.68 -2.56
CA HIS A 123 17.64 0.50 -2.47
C HIS A 123 17.59 1.20 -3.82
N MET A 124 16.39 1.68 -4.18
CA MET A 124 16.13 2.47 -5.38
C MET A 124 16.35 1.74 -6.72
N ALA A 125 16.72 0.46 -6.74
CA ALA A 125 16.93 -0.32 -7.97
C ALA A 125 15.67 -0.38 -8.87
N TRP A 126 14.49 -0.15 -8.30
CA TRP A 126 13.19 -0.13 -8.98
C TRP A 126 12.89 1.17 -9.76
N MET A 127 13.67 2.24 -9.58
CA MET A 127 13.47 3.51 -10.30
C MET A 127 14.16 3.58 -11.68
N GLY A 128 14.76 2.49 -12.15
CA GLY A 128 15.43 2.41 -13.45
C GLY A 128 16.76 3.19 -13.50
N GLY A 129 17.70 2.74 -14.36
CA GLY A 129 19.10 3.20 -14.43
C GLY A 129 19.34 4.63 -14.94
N GLY A 130 18.46 5.59 -14.64
CA GLY A 130 18.57 7.00 -15.03
C GLY A 130 18.95 7.96 -13.88
N HIS A 131 18.98 7.49 -12.63
CA HIS A 131 19.40 8.29 -11.46
C HIS A 131 20.89 8.10 -11.11
N THR A 132 21.73 7.71 -12.07
CA THR A 132 23.19 7.71 -11.93
C THR A 132 23.74 9.12 -12.14
N GLY A 133 23.34 10.09 -11.30
CA GLY A 133 23.60 11.50 -11.55
C GLY A 133 23.92 12.40 -10.35
N HIS A 134 23.72 11.93 -9.12
CA HIS A 134 24.10 12.70 -7.92
C HIS A 134 24.86 11.80 -6.95
N ASP A 135 26.17 12.04 -6.92
CA ASP A 135 27.18 11.65 -5.94
C ASP A 135 26.70 10.73 -4.79
N THR A 136 26.62 9.42 -5.04
CA THR A 136 26.37 8.42 -3.98
C THR A 136 27.61 8.15 -3.12
N SER A 137 28.66 8.97 -3.22
CA SER A 137 29.82 8.91 -2.33
C SER A 137 29.62 9.63 -1.00
N SER A 138 28.48 9.41 -0.35
CA SER A 138 28.45 9.45 1.10
C SER A 138 28.95 8.09 1.60
N MET A 139 30.02 8.08 2.37
CA MET A 139 30.73 6.88 2.85
C MET A 139 29.92 5.99 3.81
N ASP A 140 28.60 6.18 3.89
CA ASP A 140 27.65 5.44 4.72
C ASP A 140 26.60 4.77 3.83
N GLY A 141 26.97 3.68 3.17
CA GLY A 141 26.06 2.70 2.56
C GLY A 141 24.75 3.24 1.95
N ALA A 142 24.85 4.03 0.87
CA ALA A 142 23.77 4.49 -0.01
C ALA A 142 22.37 4.62 0.64
N LEU A 143 22.19 5.63 1.47
CA LEU A 143 20.87 6.06 1.95
C LEU A 143 19.96 6.44 0.77
N MET A 144 18.65 6.23 0.93
CA MET A 144 17.64 6.74 -0.02
C MET A 144 17.63 8.29 -0.01
N PRO A 145 17.16 8.93 -1.10
CA PRO A 145 17.11 10.39 -1.18
C PRO A 145 16.46 11.06 0.04
N GLY A 146 17.11 12.11 0.53
CA GLY A 146 16.61 12.95 1.62
C GLY A 146 16.71 12.38 3.04
N MET A 147 17.05 11.10 3.20
CA MET A 147 17.22 10.47 4.53
C MET A 147 18.28 11.20 5.35
N ALA A 148 18.04 11.35 6.65
CA ALA A 148 19.04 11.78 7.61
C ALA A 148 20.08 10.69 7.83
N THR A 149 21.34 11.08 7.93
CA THR A 149 22.44 10.20 8.34
C THR A 149 22.36 9.91 9.84
N GLU A 150 23.05 8.86 10.30
CA GLU A 150 23.16 8.58 11.74
C GLU A 150 23.82 9.74 12.51
N ALA A 151 24.77 10.45 11.88
CA ALA A 151 25.40 11.63 12.46
C ALA A 151 24.41 12.78 12.65
N GLU A 152 23.54 13.05 11.66
CA GLU A 152 22.49 14.07 11.76
C GLU A 152 21.41 13.69 12.76
N LEU A 153 21.01 12.42 12.83
CA LEU A 153 20.08 11.93 13.87
C LEU A 153 20.70 12.04 15.27
N ALA A 154 21.99 11.76 15.42
CA ALA A 154 22.70 11.94 16.67
C ALA A 154 22.78 13.42 17.08
N ASP A 155 23.05 14.32 16.14
CA ASP A 155 23.04 15.77 16.37
C ASP A 155 21.65 16.25 16.79
N LEU A 156 20.59 15.88 16.05
CA LEU A 156 19.21 16.19 16.40
C LEU A 156 18.85 15.74 17.82
N ARG A 157 19.25 14.52 18.23
CA ARG A 157 19.03 14.01 19.60
C ARG A 157 19.81 14.77 20.66
N SER A 158 20.89 15.47 20.31
CA SER A 158 21.69 16.27 21.23
C SER A 158 21.10 17.67 21.47
N LEU A 159 20.30 18.17 20.53
CA LEU A 159 19.72 19.51 20.57
C LEU A 159 18.50 19.61 21.49
N SER A 160 18.15 20.84 21.87
CA SER A 160 16.95 21.18 22.62
C SER A 160 16.45 22.60 22.30
N GLY A 161 15.21 22.91 22.69
CA GLY A 161 14.59 24.22 22.46
C GLY A 161 14.53 24.59 20.97
N THR A 162 14.65 25.88 20.66
CA THR A 162 14.55 26.38 19.29
C THR A 162 15.59 25.77 18.35
N ALA A 163 16.79 25.44 18.85
CA ALA A 163 17.82 24.80 18.02
C ALA A 163 17.38 23.40 17.57
N PHE A 164 16.72 22.64 18.45
CA PHE A 164 16.10 21.36 18.10
C PHE A 164 15.00 21.55 17.06
N ASP A 165 14.09 22.50 17.27
CA ASP A 165 12.96 22.74 16.36
C ASP A 165 13.44 23.11 14.95
N VAL A 166 14.49 23.95 14.85
CA VAL A 166 15.10 24.33 13.58
C VAL A 166 15.72 23.13 12.87
N GLU A 167 16.48 22.29 13.58
CA GLU A 167 17.13 21.14 12.97
C GLU A 167 16.13 20.04 12.58
N PHE A 168 15.10 19.80 13.39
CA PHE A 168 13.98 18.92 13.04
C PHE A 168 13.32 19.36 11.73
N LEU A 169 12.97 20.64 11.60
CA LEU A 169 12.33 21.17 10.39
C LEU A 169 13.27 21.07 9.17
N ARG A 170 14.56 21.36 9.34
CA ARG A 170 15.57 21.23 8.27
C ARG A 170 15.66 19.82 7.73
N LEU A 171 15.81 18.84 8.62
CA LEU A 171 15.90 17.43 8.26
C LEU A 171 14.60 16.92 7.65
N MET A 172 13.45 17.27 8.23
CA MET A 172 12.14 16.82 7.74
C MET A 172 11.79 17.43 6.37
N ILE A 173 12.17 18.68 6.09
CA ILE A 173 12.02 19.27 4.74
C ILE A 173 12.80 18.46 3.71
N ARG A 174 14.08 18.18 3.98
CA ARG A 174 14.93 17.42 3.06
C ARG A 174 14.44 15.98 2.89
N HIS A 175 13.99 15.37 3.97
CA HIS A 175 13.39 14.04 3.98
C HIS A 175 12.17 13.98 3.06
N HIS A 176 11.23 14.93 3.22
CA HIS A 176 10.04 15.03 2.37
C HIS A 176 10.34 15.30 0.90
N GLN A 177 11.35 16.11 0.60
CA GLN A 177 11.78 16.36 -0.77
C GLN A 177 12.30 15.08 -1.44
N GLY A 178 13.11 14.29 -0.75
CA GLY A 178 13.55 12.99 -1.26
C GLY A 178 12.39 11.99 -1.40
N GLY A 179 11.46 11.98 -0.45
CA GLY A 179 10.27 11.14 -0.51
C GLY A 179 9.32 11.51 -1.66
N PHE A 180 9.25 12.80 -2.04
CA PHE A 180 8.43 13.27 -3.15
C PHE A 180 8.86 12.66 -4.48
N ASP A 181 10.16 12.61 -4.77
CA ASP A 181 10.68 12.07 -6.04
C ASP A 181 10.37 10.57 -6.18
N MET A 182 10.57 9.82 -5.09
CA MET A 182 10.21 8.40 -5.02
C MET A 182 8.70 8.19 -5.28
N ALA A 183 7.87 8.99 -4.61
CA ALA A 183 6.42 8.91 -4.73
C ALA A 183 5.94 9.31 -6.14
N GLN A 184 6.52 10.34 -6.74
CA GLN A 184 6.19 10.77 -8.09
C GLN A 184 6.51 9.67 -9.12
N TYR A 185 7.67 9.02 -8.99
CA TYR A 185 8.02 7.91 -9.88
C TYR A 185 7.03 6.76 -9.76
N ALA A 186 6.72 6.32 -8.54
CA ALA A 186 5.76 5.23 -8.32
C ALA A 186 4.35 5.58 -8.81
N ALA A 187 3.90 6.83 -8.63
CA ALA A 187 2.61 7.31 -9.14
C ALA A 187 2.46 7.17 -10.67
N GLN A 188 3.58 7.21 -11.40
CA GLN A 188 3.66 7.10 -12.86
C GLN A 188 3.90 5.65 -13.33
N HIS A 189 4.72 4.87 -12.62
CA HIS A 189 5.27 3.61 -13.12
C HIS A 189 4.76 2.35 -12.40
N ALA A 190 4.13 2.47 -11.22
CA ALA A 190 3.60 1.31 -10.51
C ALA A 190 2.46 0.65 -11.31
N ALA A 191 2.40 -0.69 -11.32
CA ALA A 191 1.39 -1.45 -12.05
C ALA A 191 0.06 -1.55 -11.26
N GLU A 192 0.14 -1.63 -9.94
CA GLU A 192 -1.00 -1.75 -9.03
C GLU A 192 -1.69 -0.39 -8.83
N PRO A 193 -3.00 -0.26 -9.16
CA PRO A 193 -3.77 0.97 -8.94
C PRO A 193 -3.73 1.51 -7.51
N ALA A 194 -3.73 0.62 -6.51
CA ALA A 194 -3.65 1.02 -5.10
C ALA A 194 -2.31 1.71 -4.78
N VAL A 195 -1.20 1.19 -5.31
CA VAL A 195 0.14 1.78 -5.13
C VAL A 195 0.21 3.16 -5.77
N ARG A 196 -0.26 3.30 -7.02
CA ARG A 196 -0.28 4.62 -7.70
C ARG A 196 -1.10 5.65 -6.92
N THR A 197 -2.24 5.24 -6.38
CA THR A 197 -3.12 6.13 -5.61
C THR A 197 -2.44 6.61 -4.34
N LEU A 198 -1.83 5.69 -3.58
CA LEU A 198 -1.08 6.06 -2.38
C LEU A 198 0.11 6.96 -2.70
N ALA A 199 0.88 6.63 -3.73
CA ALA A 199 2.06 7.40 -4.12
C ALA A 199 1.69 8.86 -4.50
N ARG A 200 0.58 9.09 -5.22
CA ARG A 200 0.07 10.45 -5.48
C ARG A 200 -0.30 11.17 -4.19
N SER A 201 -1.03 10.49 -3.30
CA SER A 201 -1.38 11.06 -2.00
C SER A 201 -0.14 11.45 -1.19
N ILE A 202 0.90 10.62 -1.18
CA ILE A 202 2.17 10.91 -0.51
C ILE A 202 2.84 12.15 -1.12
N ALA A 203 2.91 12.25 -2.46
CA ALA A 203 3.51 13.41 -3.13
C ALA A 203 2.74 14.72 -2.81
N ASP A 204 1.41 14.67 -2.83
CA ASP A 204 0.55 15.83 -2.55
C ASP A 204 0.68 16.28 -1.09
N THR A 205 0.59 15.34 -0.13
CA THR A 205 0.73 15.64 1.30
C THR A 205 2.12 16.19 1.61
N GLN A 206 3.20 15.56 1.12
CA GLN A 206 4.55 16.04 1.41
C GLN A 206 4.82 17.43 0.82
N THR A 207 4.25 17.77 -0.34
CA THR A 207 4.36 19.13 -0.91
C THR A 207 3.73 20.19 0.00
N ALA A 208 2.54 19.90 0.54
CA ALA A 208 1.86 20.80 1.47
C ALA A 208 2.65 20.94 2.80
N GLU A 209 3.12 19.82 3.35
CA GLU A 209 3.90 19.81 4.59
C GLU A 209 5.23 20.54 4.44
N VAL A 210 5.94 20.39 3.31
CA VAL A 210 7.17 21.16 3.03
C VAL A 210 6.90 22.66 3.05
N THR A 211 5.79 23.11 2.46
CA THR A 211 5.41 24.54 2.47
C THR A 211 5.23 25.04 3.90
N THR A 212 4.46 24.31 4.71
CA THR A 212 4.25 24.64 6.13
C THR A 212 5.56 24.63 6.93
N MET A 213 6.42 23.63 6.71
CA MET A 213 7.70 23.53 7.41
C MET A 213 8.66 24.66 7.05
N VAL A 214 8.70 25.10 5.79
CA VAL A 214 9.52 26.23 5.35
C VAL A 214 9.07 27.53 6.03
N ASP A 215 7.76 27.76 6.14
CA ASP A 215 7.22 28.92 6.86
C ASP A 215 7.59 28.87 8.34
N MET A 216 7.41 27.72 8.99
CA MET A 216 7.78 27.50 10.39
C MET A 216 9.27 27.68 10.64
N LEU A 217 10.11 27.20 9.72
CA LEU A 217 11.56 27.29 9.79
C LEU A 217 12.03 28.74 9.65
N THR A 218 11.45 29.47 8.70
CA THR A 218 11.73 30.89 8.46
C THR A 218 11.35 31.73 9.68
N ALA A 219 10.18 31.47 10.28
CA ALA A 219 9.73 32.14 11.50
C ALA A 219 10.68 31.92 12.70
N ARG A 220 11.47 30.84 12.66
CA ARG A 220 12.48 30.49 13.68
C ARG A 220 13.90 30.89 13.28
N GLY A 221 14.06 31.66 12.20
CA GLY A 221 15.34 32.18 11.71
C GLY A 221 16.24 31.14 11.06
N GLY A 222 15.71 29.96 10.74
CA GLY A 222 16.44 28.90 10.04
C GLY A 222 16.33 29.02 8.52
N THR A 223 17.17 28.25 7.83
CA THR A 223 17.15 28.10 6.36
C THR A 223 17.04 26.61 6.01
N PRO A 224 16.42 26.22 4.88
CA PRO A 224 16.39 24.83 4.47
C PRO A 224 17.80 24.25 4.20
N LEU A 225 17.93 22.94 4.32
CA LEU A 225 19.07 22.21 3.75
C LEU A 225 18.97 22.21 2.22
N PRO A 226 20.09 21.98 1.49
CA PRO A 226 20.02 21.71 0.06
C PRO A 226 19.08 20.53 -0.23
N ALA A 227 18.29 20.68 -1.29
CA ALA A 227 17.48 19.57 -1.80
C ALA A 227 18.39 18.44 -2.29
N PRO A 228 17.97 17.17 -2.14
CA PRO A 228 18.72 16.01 -2.60
C PRO A 228 18.80 15.90 -4.13
#